data_AF-A0A0K8QAS1-F1
#
_entry.id   AF-A0A0K8QAS1-F1
#
_cell.length_a   1.000
_cell.length_b   1.000
_cell.length_c   1.000
_cell.angle_alpha   90.00
_cell.angle_beta   90.00
_cell.angle_gamma   90.00
#
_symmetry.space_group_name_H-M   'P 1'
#
loop_
_entity.id
_entity.type
_entity.pdbx_description
1 polymer ?
#
loop_
_entity_poly.entity_id
_entity_poly.type
_entity_poly.pdbx_seq_one_letter_code
_entity_poly.pdbx_strand_id
1 'polypeptide(L)'
;MAEARTETGTSRNRRRTILLVDDADLLTTETGRHVLELHGMGSAVVLTAGFSPMLTQRVPLAAYARNHGNGILIAPRTIMDGDFFGLRFEVDAHPPVGRAVVISEGRAFPVQLAAGTKRPATALAGSPRRVRRNG
;
A
#
# COMPACT_ATOMS: atom_id res chain seq x y z
N MET A 1 35.30 -16.70 24.12
CA MET A 1 34.91 -15.31 24.44
C MET A 1 34.00 -14.83 23.32
N ALA A 2 32.70 -14.80 23.56
CA ALA A 2 31.70 -14.34 22.59
C ALA A 2 31.03 -13.11 23.20
N GLU A 3 31.22 -11.94 22.58
CA GLU A 3 30.64 -10.68 23.02
C GLU A 3 29.15 -10.63 22.65
N ALA A 4 28.31 -10.60 23.68
CA ALA A 4 26.92 -10.24 23.58
C ALA A 4 26.82 -8.76 23.18
N ARG A 5 26.30 -8.48 21.98
CA ARG A 5 25.88 -7.13 21.60
C ARG A 5 24.48 -6.89 22.12
N THR A 6 24.41 -6.13 23.21
CA THR A 6 23.17 -5.62 23.78
C THR A 6 22.66 -4.46 22.92
N GLU A 7 21.74 -4.72 22.00
CA GLU A 7 21.01 -3.65 21.30
C GLU A 7 19.87 -3.17 22.19
N THR A 8 20.20 -2.19 23.02
CA THR A 8 19.25 -1.38 23.79
C THR A 8 18.52 -0.44 22.84
N GLY A 9 17.57 -0.96 22.08
CA GLY A 9 16.68 -0.18 21.22
C GLY A 9 15.31 -0.05 21.87
N THR A 10 15.15 0.86 22.83
CA THR A 10 13.85 1.24 23.39
C THR A 10 13.00 1.91 22.31
N SER A 11 12.40 1.13 21.41
CA SER A 11 11.39 1.65 20.51
C SER A 11 10.13 1.90 21.34
N ARG A 12 9.96 3.16 21.74
CA ARG A 12 8.66 3.67 22.20
C ARG A 12 7.64 3.28 21.14
N ASN A 13 6.76 2.34 21.47
CA ASN A 13 5.60 1.99 20.68
C ASN A 13 4.61 3.18 20.68
N ARG A 14 4.95 4.25 19.94
CA ARG A 14 3.94 5.17 19.41
C ARG A 14 3.18 4.30 18.42
N ARG A 15 1.96 3.92 18.76
CA ARG A 15 1.05 3.22 17.85
C ARG A 15 1.03 4.01 16.54
N ARG A 16 1.76 3.53 15.52
CA ARG A 16 1.73 4.13 14.19
C ARG A 16 0.42 3.69 13.57
N THR A 17 -0.47 4.64 13.33
CA THR A 17 -1.67 4.38 12.54
C THR A 17 -1.27 4.18 11.09
N ILE A 18 -1.73 3.07 10.50
CA ILE A 18 -1.57 2.77 9.09
C ILE A 18 -2.94 2.89 8.45
N LEU A 19 -3.07 3.73 7.43
CA LEU A 19 -4.25 3.81 6.59
C LEU A 19 -4.06 2.86 5.41
N LEU A 20 -5.06 2.00 5.19
CA LEU A 20 -5.17 1.19 4.00
C LEU A 20 -6.23 1.82 3.10
N VAL A 21 -5.83 2.23 1.90
CA VAL A 21 -6.72 2.90 0.95
C VAL A 21 -6.74 2.09 -0.33
N ASP A 22 -7.84 1.38 -0.57
CA ASP A 22 -8.03 0.63 -1.80
C ASP A 22 -8.63 1.53 -2.88
N ASP A 23 -8.22 1.34 -4.14
CA ASP A 23 -8.70 2.07 -5.31
C ASP A 23 -8.70 3.60 -5.11
N ALA A 24 -7.57 4.14 -4.69
CA ALA A 24 -7.43 5.55 -4.32
C ALA A 24 -7.79 6.51 -5.48
N ASP A 25 -7.67 6.08 -6.73
CA ASP A 25 -8.08 6.85 -7.90
C ASP A 25 -9.60 6.97 -8.06
N LEU A 26 -10.38 6.14 -7.39
CA LEU A 26 -11.85 6.19 -7.36
C LEU A 26 -12.42 7.05 -6.22
N LEU A 27 -11.56 7.57 -5.33
CA LEU A 27 -12.01 8.44 -4.25
C LEU A 27 -12.57 9.76 -4.77
N THR A 28 -13.56 10.28 -4.05
CA THR A 28 -13.97 11.68 -4.21
C THR A 28 -12.84 12.61 -3.77
N THR A 29 -12.79 13.82 -4.34
CA THR A 29 -11.80 14.84 -3.97
C THR A 29 -11.76 15.10 -2.47
N GLU A 30 -12.93 15.20 -1.82
CA GLU A 30 -13.05 15.38 -0.37
C GLU A 30 -12.45 14.22 0.42
N THR A 31 -12.71 12.97 0.01
CA THR A 31 -12.13 11.79 0.69
C THR A 31 -10.62 11.74 0.50
N GLY A 32 -10.13 12.00 -0.71
CA GLY A 32 -8.70 12.08 -1.00
C GLY A 32 -7.99 13.15 -0.16
N ARG A 33 -8.63 14.31 0.05
CA ARG A 33 -8.14 15.37 0.93
C ARG A 33 -8.01 14.89 2.37
N HIS A 34 -9.03 14.22 2.93
CA HIS A 34 -8.95 13.68 4.29
C HIS A 34 -7.81 12.66 4.46
N VAL A 35 -7.59 11.78 3.48
CA VAL A 35 -6.44 10.84 3.52
C VAL A 35 -5.11 11.59 3.51
N LEU A 36 -4.98 12.65 2.71
CA LEU A 36 -3.79 13.49 2.67
C LEU A 36 -3.53 14.21 4.00
N GLU A 37 -4.58 14.75 4.64
CA GLU A 37 -4.50 15.36 5.97
C GLU A 37 -4.04 14.34 7.03
N LEU A 38 -4.60 13.13 7.02
CA LEU A 38 -4.21 12.04 7.92
C LEU A 38 -2.74 11.62 7.72
N HIS A 39 -2.26 11.62 6.48
CA HIS A 39 -0.84 11.42 6.18
C HIS A 39 0.02 12.55 6.77
N GLY A 40 -0.38 13.80 6.57
CA GLY A 40 0.30 14.98 7.12
C GLY A 40 0.39 15.00 8.65
N MET A 41 -0.57 14.37 9.35
CA MET A 41 -0.53 14.18 10.81
C MET A 41 0.41 13.04 11.26
N GLY A 42 1.12 12.39 10.34
CA GLY A 42 2.12 11.35 10.64
C GLY A 42 1.61 9.92 10.53
N SER A 43 0.44 9.71 9.94
CA SER A 43 -0.04 8.36 9.65
C SER A 43 0.69 7.81 8.42
N ALA A 44 1.08 6.54 8.48
CA ALA A 44 1.57 5.82 7.30
C ALA A 44 0.37 5.50 6.40
N VAL A 45 0.56 5.58 5.09
CA VAL A 45 -0.48 5.25 4.12
C VAL A 45 0.05 4.17 3.17
N VAL A 46 -0.72 3.09 3.05
CA VAL A 46 -0.58 2.10 1.98
C VAL A 46 -1.81 2.25 1.09
N LEU A 47 -1.58 2.50 -0.19
CA LEU A 47 -2.67 2.69 -1.14
C LEU A 47 -2.48 1.84 -2.39
N THR A 48 -3.60 1.46 -3.00
CA THR A 48 -3.67 0.93 -4.36
C THR A 48 -4.31 1.98 -5.27
N ALA A 49 -3.99 1.95 -6.55
CA ALA A 49 -4.64 2.79 -7.55
C ALA A 49 -4.44 2.16 -8.94
N GLY A 50 -5.40 2.38 -9.83
CA GLY A 50 -5.23 2.12 -11.25
C GLY A 50 -4.16 3.03 -11.86
N PHE A 51 -3.26 2.47 -12.67
CA PHE A 51 -2.28 3.29 -13.38
C PHE A 51 -2.97 4.15 -14.45
N SER A 52 -2.65 5.45 -14.45
CA SER A 52 -2.94 6.36 -15.55
C SER A 52 -1.91 7.47 -15.61
N PRO A 53 -1.70 8.13 -16.78
CA PRO A 53 -0.82 9.29 -16.87
C PRO A 53 -1.19 10.46 -15.93
N MET A 54 -2.46 10.54 -15.52
CA MET A 54 -2.97 11.56 -14.60
C MET A 54 -2.96 11.11 -13.12
N LEU A 55 -2.30 9.99 -12.79
CA LEU A 55 -2.36 9.41 -11.45
C LEU A 55 -1.92 10.39 -10.35
N THR A 56 -0.87 11.18 -10.56
CA THR A 56 -0.43 12.17 -9.56
C THR A 56 -1.41 13.32 -9.36
N GLN A 57 -2.22 13.64 -10.37
CA GLN A 57 -3.26 14.66 -10.29
C GLN A 57 -4.49 14.13 -9.53
N ARG A 58 -4.87 12.86 -9.76
CA ARG A 58 -6.01 12.22 -9.10
C ARG A 58 -5.70 11.74 -7.68
N VAL A 59 -4.47 11.28 -7.46
CA VAL A 59 -4.00 10.72 -6.19
C VAL A 59 -2.71 11.44 -5.78
N PRO A 60 -2.80 12.61 -5.12
CA PRO A 60 -1.62 13.39 -4.72
C PRO A 60 -0.60 12.60 -3.89
N LEU A 61 -1.06 11.63 -3.08
CA LEU A 61 -0.19 10.74 -2.30
C LEU A 61 0.71 9.85 -3.17
N ALA A 62 0.32 9.55 -4.41
CA ALA A 62 1.15 8.80 -5.34
C ALA A 62 2.42 9.59 -5.73
N ALA A 63 2.36 10.93 -5.76
CA ALA A 63 3.54 11.76 -5.99
C ALA A 63 4.57 11.64 -4.84
N TYR A 64 4.11 11.50 -3.59
CA TYR A 64 5.01 11.22 -2.46
C TYR A 64 5.69 9.86 -2.60
N ALA A 65 4.94 8.81 -2.95
CA ALA A 65 5.50 7.48 -3.17
C ALA A 65 6.55 7.48 -4.30
N ARG A 66 6.25 8.16 -5.42
CA ARG A 66 7.17 8.38 -6.53
C ARG A 66 8.46 9.07 -6.09
N ASN A 67 8.35 10.18 -5.37
CA ASN A 67 9.51 10.97 -4.94
C ASN A 67 10.42 10.21 -3.96
N HIS A 68 9.86 9.30 -3.16
CA HIS A 68 10.65 8.42 -2.30
C HIS A 68 11.22 7.20 -3.03
N GLY A 69 10.83 6.97 -4.29
CA GLY A 69 11.24 5.80 -5.05
C GLY A 69 10.75 4.48 -4.42
N ASN A 70 9.56 4.48 -3.83
CA ASN A 70 8.96 3.32 -3.18
C ASN A 70 7.59 3.00 -3.78
N GLY A 71 7.35 1.75 -4.16
CA GLY A 71 6.08 1.32 -4.73
C GLY A 71 6.04 -0.15 -5.12
N ILE A 72 4.88 -0.62 -5.55
CA ILE A 72 4.70 -1.96 -6.12
C ILE A 72 3.89 -1.83 -7.40
N LEU A 73 4.44 -2.29 -8.52
CA LEU A 73 3.69 -2.44 -9.77
C LEU A 73 3.11 -3.86 -9.79
N ILE A 74 1.79 -3.98 -9.68
CA ILE A 74 1.10 -5.26 -9.68
C ILE A 74 0.72 -5.63 -11.12
N ALA A 75 1.11 -6.82 -11.56
CA ALA A 75 0.84 -7.35 -12.89
C ALA A 75 1.17 -6.38 -14.05
N PRO A 76 2.37 -5.76 -14.08
CA PRO A 76 2.74 -4.89 -15.20
C PRO A 76 2.72 -5.68 -16.51
N ARG A 77 2.20 -5.05 -17.56
CA ARG A 77 1.96 -5.63 -18.89
C ARG A 77 2.78 -4.97 -19.98
N THR A 78 3.32 -3.78 -19.72
CA THR A 78 4.14 -3.04 -20.67
C THR A 78 5.31 -2.36 -19.96
N ILE A 79 6.35 -2.02 -20.72
CA ILE A 79 7.48 -1.24 -20.21
C ILE A 79 7.02 0.15 -19.72
N MET A 80 5.94 0.69 -20.28
CA MET A 80 5.39 2.01 -19.90
C MET A 80 4.83 2.02 -18.48
N ASP A 81 4.51 0.86 -17.91
CA ASP A 81 4.03 0.76 -16.52
C ASP A 81 5.13 1.18 -15.52
N GLY A 82 6.40 1.17 -15.95
CA GLY A 82 7.54 1.67 -15.18
C GLY A 82 7.75 3.18 -15.26
N ASP A 83 7.12 3.87 -16.21
CA ASP A 83 7.38 5.29 -16.49
C ASP A 83 6.98 6.18 -15.31
N PHE A 84 5.95 5.78 -14.54
CA PHE A 84 5.57 6.48 -13.31
C PHE A 84 6.75 6.63 -12.35
N PHE A 85 7.58 5.59 -12.22
CA PHE A 85 8.76 5.59 -11.35
C PHE A 85 10.06 5.92 -12.10
N GLY A 86 10.00 6.13 -13.42
CA GLY A 86 11.18 6.32 -14.26
C GLY A 86 12.06 5.07 -14.39
N LEU A 87 11.46 3.88 -14.27
CA LEU A 87 12.17 2.61 -14.24
C LEU A 87 11.89 1.78 -15.49
N ARG A 88 12.82 0.86 -15.76
CA ARG A 88 12.72 -0.14 -16.81
C ARG A 88 12.92 -1.51 -16.20
N PHE A 89 12.12 -2.47 -16.62
CA PHE A 89 12.12 -3.84 -16.13
C PHE A 89 11.63 -4.79 -17.22
N GLU A 90 11.92 -6.08 -17.07
CA GLU A 90 11.44 -7.12 -17.97
C GLU A 90 9.97 -7.43 -17.70
N VAL A 91 9.19 -7.50 -18.78
CA VAL A 91 7.77 -7.82 -18.72
C VAL A 91 7.58 -9.27 -19.15
N ASP A 92 7.03 -10.08 -18.26
CA ASP A 92 6.58 -11.42 -18.60
C ASP A 92 5.40 -11.35 -19.58
N ALA A 93 5.45 -12.08 -20.69
CA ALA A 93 4.35 -12.12 -21.67
C ALA A 93 3.06 -12.73 -21.09
N HIS A 94 3.21 -13.70 -20.19
CA HIS A 94 2.10 -14.43 -19.55
C HIS A 94 2.34 -14.51 -18.02
N PRO A 95 2.25 -13.38 -17.30
CA PRO A 95 2.59 -13.36 -15.89
C PRO A 95 1.56 -14.16 -15.09
N PRO A 96 1.99 -15.01 -14.13
CA PRO A 96 1.06 -15.60 -13.18
C PRO A 96 0.40 -14.52 -12.31
N VAL A 97 -0.80 -14.78 -11.79
CA VAL A 97 -1.48 -13.88 -10.87
C VAL A 97 -0.58 -13.61 -9.66
N GLY A 98 -0.45 -12.34 -9.28
CA GLY A 98 0.42 -11.90 -8.19
C GLY A 98 1.86 -11.61 -8.60
N ARG A 99 2.24 -11.82 -9.87
CA ARG A 99 3.51 -11.30 -10.40
C ARG A 99 3.53 -9.78 -10.27
N ALA A 100 4.60 -9.24 -9.71
CA ALA A 100 4.76 -7.81 -9.46
C ALA A 100 6.22 -7.38 -9.55
N VAL A 101 6.43 -6.07 -9.52
CA VAL A 101 7.74 -5.44 -9.37
C VAL A 101 7.71 -4.56 -8.13
N VAL A 102 8.55 -4.88 -7.15
CA VAL A 102 8.78 -4.02 -5.98
C VAL A 102 9.82 -2.97 -6.34
N ILE A 103 9.51 -1.73 -5.99
CA ILE A 103 10.38 -0.59 -6.19
C ILE A 103 10.77 -0.09 -4.80
N SER A 104 12.07 -0.08 -4.54
CA SER A 104 12.62 0.39 -3.28
C SER A 104 13.88 1.19 -3.54
N GLU A 105 13.89 2.44 -3.06
CA GLU A 105 15.01 3.38 -3.25
C GLU A 105 15.42 3.51 -4.73
N GLY A 106 14.42 3.52 -5.63
CA GLY A 106 14.63 3.65 -7.07
C GLY A 106 15.15 2.37 -7.76
N ARG A 107 15.21 1.23 -7.08
CA ARG A 107 15.57 -0.07 -7.66
C ARG A 107 14.35 -0.96 -7.84
N ALA A 108 14.30 -1.66 -8.97
CA ALA A 108 13.21 -2.56 -9.33
C ALA A 108 13.61 -4.03 -9.07
N PHE A 109 12.73 -4.78 -8.40
CA PHE A 109 12.90 -6.20 -8.10
C PHE A 109 11.65 -6.98 -8.52
N PRO A 110 11.74 -7.95 -9.43
CA PRO A 110 10.60 -8.81 -9.74
C PRO A 110 10.27 -9.70 -8.53
N VAL A 111 8.99 -9.79 -8.18
CA VAL A 111 8.52 -10.61 -7.07
C VAL A 111 7.23 -11.35 -7.44
N GLN A 112 6.95 -12.40 -6.69
CA GLN A 112 5.65 -13.07 -6.68
C GLN A 112 4.97 -12.74 -5.35
N LEU A 113 3.89 -11.97 -5.39
CA LEU A 113 3.11 -11.62 -4.21
C LEU A 113 2.42 -12.87 -3.64
N ALA A 114 2.40 -12.96 -2.32
CA ALA A 114 1.66 -14.01 -1.63
C ALA A 114 0.16 -13.86 -1.89
N ALA A 115 -0.53 -14.97 -2.15
CA ALA A 115 -1.98 -14.98 -2.23
C ALA A 115 -2.57 -14.78 -0.83
N GLY A 116 -3.49 -13.83 -0.67
CA GLY A 116 -4.24 -13.67 0.57
C GLY A 116 -5.07 -14.92 0.87
N THR A 117 -5.15 -15.33 2.13
CA THR A 117 -6.08 -16.38 2.53
C THR A 117 -7.50 -15.85 2.28
N LYS A 118 -8.26 -16.50 1.39
CA LYS A 118 -9.66 -16.16 1.18
C LYS A 118 -10.37 -16.31 2.53
N ARG A 119 -10.78 -15.20 3.17
CA ARG A 119 -11.54 -15.28 4.41
C ARG A 119 -12.83 -16.04 4.08
N PRO A 120 -13.19 -17.13 4.78
CA PRO A 120 -14.48 -17.77 4.54
C PRO A 120 -15.57 -16.73 4.79
N ALA A 121 -16.52 -16.62 3.85
CA ALA A 121 -17.58 -15.59 3.82
C ALA A 121 -18.44 -15.56 5.12
N THR A 122 -18.33 -16.58 5.96
CA THR A 122 -19.08 -16.77 7.20
C THR A 122 -18.67 -15.82 8.34
N ALA A 123 -17.55 -15.12 8.26
CA ALA A 123 -17.07 -14.27 9.37
C ALA A 123 -17.78 -12.91 9.51
N LEU A 124 -18.69 -12.54 8.60
CA LEU A 124 -19.47 -11.29 8.66
C LEU A 124 -20.85 -11.45 9.33
N ALA A 125 -21.25 -12.66 9.72
CA ALA A 125 -22.49 -12.91 10.46
C ALA A 125 -22.28 -12.84 11.99
N GLY A 126 -21.80 -11.70 12.49
CA GLY A 126 -21.71 -11.40 13.91
C GLY A 126 -22.68 -10.29 14.28
N SER A 127 -23.87 -10.66 14.75
CA SER A 127 -25.02 -9.82 15.06
C SER A 127 -24.70 -8.58 15.93
N PRO A 128 -25.39 -7.43 15.74
CA PRO A 128 -25.34 -6.36 16.72
C PRO A 128 -26.00 -6.86 18.01
N ARG A 129 -25.21 -7.01 19.09
CA ARG A 129 -25.72 -7.23 20.44
C ARG A 129 -26.64 -6.07 20.81
N ARG A 130 -27.95 -6.33 20.83
CA ARG A 130 -28.96 -5.40 21.34
C ARG A 130 -28.64 -5.13 22.82
N VAL A 131 -28.15 -3.93 23.12
CA VAL A 131 -28.01 -3.45 24.49
C VAL A 131 -29.41 -3.38 25.09
N ARG A 132 -29.73 -4.27 26.04
CA ARG A 132 -30.93 -4.15 26.85
C ARG A 132 -30.74 -2.95 27.78
N ARG A 133 -31.52 -1.89 27.58
CA ARG A 133 -31.73 -0.86 28.62
C ARG A 133 -32.56 -1.52 29.72
N ASN A 134 -31.99 -1.62 30.92
CA ASN A 134 -32.75 -1.93 32.12
C ASN A 134 -33.55 -0.68 32.52
N GLY A 135 -34.85 -0.85 32.70
CA GLY A 135 -35.66 -0.01 33.57
C GLY A 135 -35.63 -0.56 34.99
#